data_AF-A0A3D1HUM3-F1
#
_entry.id   AF-A0A3D1HUM3-F1
#
_cell.length_a   1.000
_cell.length_b   1.000
_cell.length_c   1.000
_cell.angle_alpha   90.00
_cell.angle_beta   90.00
_cell.angle_gamma   90.00
#
_symmetry.space_group_name_H-M   'P 1'
#
loop_
_entity.id
_entity.type
_entity.pdbx_description
1 polymer ?
#
loop_
_entity_poly.entity_id
_entity_poly.type
_entity_poly.pdbx_seq_one_letter_code
_entity_poly.pdbx_strand_id
1 'polypeptide(L)'
;MYYCNNCGREFPRAAQFKESHGLASPPYEKISCCPFCGGGDIEEVQPSYCKCCGAKIESGNEYCSKKCRAKSEELRQRELKRRNRIYNSALYEAMRRTDEYNKKHGTNYSYGQFVGYIEPTLGRKRK
;
A
#
# COMPACT_ATOMS: atom_id res chain seq x y z
N MET A 1 -14.11 -11.21 5.24
CA MET A 1 -15.50 -11.19 5.77
C MET A 1 -16.18 -12.40 5.17
N TYR A 2 -17.14 -13.03 5.82
CA TYR A 2 -17.85 -14.19 5.28
C TYR A 2 -19.31 -13.84 5.05
N TYR A 3 -19.90 -14.35 3.97
CA TYR A 3 -21.31 -14.26 3.66
C TYR A 3 -21.89 -15.67 3.60
N CYS A 4 -23.05 -15.91 4.20
CA CYS A 4 -23.71 -17.22 4.12
C CYS A 4 -24.87 -17.21 3.12
N ASN A 5 -24.80 -18.09 2.12
CA ASN A 5 -25.83 -18.22 1.09
C ASN A 5 -27.16 -18.78 1.64
N ASN A 6 -27.12 -19.57 2.72
CA ASN A 6 -28.32 -20.16 3.32
C ASN A 6 -29.16 -19.15 4.14
N CYS A 7 -28.54 -18.14 4.75
CA CYS A 7 -29.24 -17.19 5.63
C CYS A 7 -29.06 -15.71 5.27
N GLY A 8 -28.23 -15.41 4.25
CA GLY A 8 -27.96 -14.06 3.76
C GLY A 8 -27.21 -13.15 4.73
N ARG A 9 -26.60 -13.69 5.79
CA ARG A 9 -25.90 -12.89 6.81
C ARG A 9 -24.41 -12.78 6.53
N GLU A 10 -23.87 -11.58 6.74
CA GLU A 10 -22.44 -11.32 6.76
C GLU A 10 -21.87 -11.44 8.18
N PHE A 11 -20.68 -12.02 8.33
CA PHE A 11 -19.98 -12.15 9.61
C PHE A 11 -18.46 -12.10 9.46
N PRO A 12 -17.72 -11.65 10.50
CA PRO A 12 -16.26 -11.51 10.40
C PRO A 12 -15.50 -12.83 10.50
N ARG A 13 -16.03 -13.85 11.19
CA ARG A 13 -15.38 -15.15 11.42
C ARG A 13 -16.39 -16.30 11.27
N ALA A 14 -16.06 -17.28 10.44
CA ALA A 14 -16.83 -18.53 10.34
C ALA A 14 -16.65 -19.39 11.60
N ALA A 15 -17.70 -20.10 12.00
CA ALA A 15 -17.62 -21.10 13.06
C ALA A 15 -16.86 -22.32 12.52
N GLN A 16 -15.93 -22.86 13.31
CA GLN A 16 -15.16 -24.04 12.94
C GLN A 16 -15.56 -25.20 13.84
N PHE A 17 -16.08 -26.26 13.24
CA PHE A 17 -16.34 -27.53 13.91
C PHE A 17 -15.27 -28.54 13.52
N LYS A 18 -14.87 -29.36 14.48
CA LYS A 18 -13.95 -30.48 14.26
C LYS A 18 -14.76 -31.75 14.39
N GLU A 19 -14.81 -32.52 13.32
CA GLU A 19 -15.42 -33.84 13.32
C GLU A 19 -14.31 -34.88 13.43
N SER A 20 -14.39 -35.69 14.49
CA SER A 20 -13.38 -36.72 14.76
C SER A 20 -13.72 -38.06 14.11
N HIS A 21 -14.95 -38.26 13.60
CA HIS A 21 -15.41 -39.52 13.02
C HIS A 21 -15.09 -40.76 13.89
N GLY A 22 -15.05 -40.58 15.22
CA GLY A 22 -14.68 -41.64 16.17
C GLY A 22 -13.17 -41.99 16.24
N LEU A 23 -12.31 -41.24 15.55
CA LEU A 23 -10.85 -41.41 15.61
C LEU A 23 -10.28 -40.82 16.90
N ALA A 24 -9.48 -41.62 17.62
CA ALA A 24 -8.77 -41.18 18.84
C ALA A 24 -7.58 -40.24 18.53
N SER A 25 -7.10 -40.22 17.30
CA SER A 25 -5.95 -39.43 16.85
C SER A 25 -6.22 -38.76 15.49
N PRO A 26 -5.65 -37.57 15.23
CA PRO A 26 -5.80 -36.84 13.97
C PRO A 26 -5.33 -37.66 12.75
N PRO A 27 -5.81 -37.34 11.52
CA PRO A 27 -6.42 -36.07 11.11
C PRO A 27 -7.94 -36.00 11.35
N TYR A 28 -8.39 -34.90 11.95
CA TYR A 28 -9.82 -34.56 12.08
C TYR A 28 -10.26 -33.67 10.92
N GLU A 29 -11.50 -33.85 10.49
CA GLU A 29 -12.10 -33.00 9.48
C GLU A 29 -12.47 -31.65 10.11
N LYS A 30 -12.15 -30.55 9.43
CA LYS A 30 -12.47 -29.19 9.87
C LYS A 30 -13.53 -28.64 8.95
N ILE A 31 -14.71 -28.37 9.49
CA ILE A 31 -15.84 -27.84 8.74
C ILE A 31 -16.05 -26.39 9.17
N SER A 32 -16.03 -25.48 8.22
CA SER A 32 -16.39 -24.07 8.42
C SER A 32 -17.85 -23.85 8.08
N CYS A 33 -18.61 -23.23 8.97
CA CYS A 33 -20.02 -22.95 8.73
C CYS A 33 -20.45 -21.60 9.32
N CYS A 34 -21.66 -21.18 8.94
CA CYS A 34 -22.27 -19.96 9.41
C CYS A 34 -22.59 -20.04 10.91
N PRO A 35 -22.15 -19.08 11.75
CA PRO A 35 -22.40 -19.09 13.18
C PRO A 35 -23.88 -18.86 13.57
N PHE A 36 -24.74 -18.44 12.63
CA PHE A 36 -26.15 -18.14 12.91
C PHE A 36 -27.10 -19.26 12.51
N CYS A 37 -26.90 -19.89 11.36
CA CYS A 37 -27.79 -20.93 10.84
C CYS A 37 -27.14 -22.32 10.75
N GLY A 38 -25.83 -22.44 11.00
CA GLY A 38 -25.11 -23.71 10.87
C GLY A 38 -24.86 -24.16 9.43
N GLY A 39 -25.29 -23.38 8.42
CA GLY A 39 -25.10 -23.74 7.01
C GLY A 39 -23.62 -23.73 6.60
N GLY A 40 -23.19 -24.76 5.86
CA GLY A 40 -21.82 -24.91 5.37
C GLY A 40 -21.49 -24.09 4.10
N ASP A 41 -22.50 -23.55 3.43
CA ASP A 41 -22.33 -22.74 2.23
C ASP A 41 -22.04 -21.27 2.60
N ILE A 42 -20.74 -20.94 2.67
CA ILE A 42 -20.21 -19.65 3.08
C ILE A 42 -19.14 -19.17 2.07
N GLU A 43 -19.22 -17.90 1.68
CA GLU A 43 -18.30 -17.26 0.75
C GLU A 43 -17.43 -16.23 1.46
N GLU A 44 -16.14 -16.20 1.14
CA GLU A 44 -15.24 -15.16 1.64
C GLU A 44 -15.36 -13.89 0.79
N VAL A 45 -15.95 -12.85 1.37
CA VAL A 45 -16.04 -11.52 0.80
C VAL A 45 -14.89 -10.68 1.35
N GLN A 46 -14.04 -10.14 0.46
CA GLN A 46 -13.10 -9.10 0.83
C GLN A 46 -13.81 -7.75 0.81
N PRO A 47 -14.01 -7.09 1.97
CA PRO A 47 -14.58 -5.75 1.98
C PRO A 47 -13.57 -4.79 1.36
N SER A 48 -13.93 -4.19 0.23
CA SER A 48 -13.21 -3.05 -0.31
C SER A 48 -13.64 -1.78 0.44
N TYR A 49 -12.69 -0.86 0.62
CA TYR A 49 -12.94 0.44 1.25
C TYR A 49 -12.58 1.56 0.27
N CYS A 50 -13.34 2.64 0.32
CA CYS A 50 -13.06 3.80 -0.51
C CYS A 50 -11.73 4.46 -0.11
N LYS A 51 -10.81 4.57 -1.07
CA LYS A 51 -9.49 5.22 -0.87
C LYS A 51 -9.58 6.69 -0.43
N CYS A 52 -10.73 7.35 -0.60
CA CYS A 52 -10.92 8.76 -0.25
C CYS A 52 -11.47 8.96 1.18
N CYS A 53 -12.54 8.24 1.53
CA CYS A 53 -13.31 8.50 2.76
C CYS A 53 -13.38 7.30 3.72
N GLY A 54 -12.86 6.13 3.32
CA GLY A 54 -12.92 4.91 4.13
C GLY A 54 -14.29 4.22 4.20
N ALA A 55 -15.29 4.69 3.43
CA ALA A 55 -16.59 4.02 3.37
C ALA A 55 -16.47 2.60 2.78
N LYS A 56 -17.23 1.64 3.32
CA LYS A 56 -17.35 0.29 2.78
C LYS A 56 -17.97 0.35 1.38
N ILE A 57 -17.37 -0.36 0.43
CA ILE A 57 -17.85 -0.43 -0.95
C ILE A 57 -18.01 -1.90 -1.35
N GLU A 58 -18.90 -2.14 -2.31
CA GLU A 58 -19.06 -3.47 -2.90
C GLU A 58 -17.79 -3.86 -3.67
N SER A 59 -17.50 -5.16 -3.69
CA SER A 59 -16.33 -5.72 -4.38
C SER A 59 -16.27 -5.24 -5.83
N GLY A 60 -15.11 -4.69 -6.22
CA GLY A 60 -14.81 -4.28 -7.59
C GLY A 60 -14.70 -2.78 -7.83
N ASN A 61 -15.21 -1.93 -6.92
CA ASN A 61 -15.02 -0.48 -7.02
C ASN A 61 -13.87 0.01 -6.11
N GLU A 62 -13.18 1.08 -6.50
CA GLU A 62 -12.13 1.72 -5.68
C GLU A 62 -12.64 2.93 -4.88
N TYR A 63 -13.75 3.54 -5.33
CA TYR A 63 -14.28 4.78 -4.78
C TYR A 63 -15.78 4.69 -4.55
N CYS A 64 -16.22 5.37 -3.48
CA CYS A 64 -17.62 5.47 -3.07
C CYS A 64 -18.52 6.15 -4.11
N SER A 65 -17.96 7.11 -4.85
CA SER A 65 -18.69 8.01 -5.76
C SER A 65 -17.72 8.71 -6.71
N LYS A 66 -18.25 9.29 -7.78
CA LYS A 66 -17.48 10.17 -8.69
C LYS A 66 -16.85 11.35 -7.95
N LYS A 67 -17.49 11.87 -6.90
CA LYS A 67 -16.95 12.95 -6.05
C LYS A 67 -15.73 12.48 -5.24
N CYS A 68 -15.81 11.30 -4.62
CA CYS A 68 -14.70 10.66 -3.91
C CYS A 68 -13.48 10.49 -4.84
N ARG A 69 -13.72 10.07 -6.09
CA ARG A 69 -12.67 9.92 -7.10
C ARG A 69 -12.03 11.26 -7.47
N ALA A 70 -12.83 12.26 -7.84
CA ALA A 70 -12.33 13.58 -8.23
C ALA A 70 -11.49 14.24 -7.11
N LYS A 71 -11.95 14.16 -5.86
CA LYS A 71 -11.20 14.67 -4.70
C LYS A 71 -9.84 13.97 -4.52
N SER A 72 -9.80 12.65 -4.74
CA SER A 72 -8.57 11.88 -4.63
C SER A 72 -7.58 12.22 -5.75
N GLU A 73 -8.07 12.39 -6.97
CA GLU A 73 -7.27 12.86 -8.11
C GLU A 73 -6.71 14.26 -7.86
N GLU A 74 -7.50 15.17 -7.30
CA GLU A 74 -7.06 16.52 -6.93
C GLU A 74 -5.95 16.50 -5.87
N LEU A 75 -6.11 15.73 -4.78
CA LEU A 75 -5.09 15.57 -3.76
C LEU A 75 -3.79 14.99 -4.35
N ARG A 76 -3.91 13.99 -5.23
CA ARG A 76 -2.77 13.42 -5.94
C ARG A 76 -2.05 14.46 -6.80
N GLN A 77 -2.78 15.30 -7.53
CA GLN A 77 -2.19 16.37 -8.32
C GLN A 77 -1.48 17.42 -7.47
N ARG A 78 -2.05 17.79 -6.30
CA ARG A 78 -1.41 18.71 -5.35
C ARG A 78 -0.10 18.15 -4.82
N GLU A 79 -0.09 16.88 -4.43
CA GLU A 79 1.13 16.19 -3.97
C GLU A 79 2.17 16.08 -5.09
N LEU A 80 1.75 15.76 -6.32
CA LEU A 80 2.66 15.75 -7.47
C LEU A 80 3.28 17.14 -7.72
N LYS A 81 2.48 18.22 -7.68
CA LYS A 81 3.01 19.59 -7.80
C LYS A 81 3.99 19.92 -6.69
N ARG A 82 3.69 19.54 -5.44
CA ARG A 82 4.59 19.72 -4.28
C ARG A 82 5.91 18.98 -4.48
N ARG A 83 5.85 17.69 -4.85
CA ARG A 83 7.04 16.88 -5.16
C ARG A 83 7.83 17.45 -6.31
N ASN A 84 7.17 17.88 -7.38
CA ASN A 84 7.85 18.45 -8.54
C ASN A 84 8.58 19.76 -8.19
N ARG A 85 8.02 20.60 -7.30
CA ARG A 85 8.73 21.77 -6.77
C ARG A 85 9.98 21.40 -5.98
N ILE A 86 9.92 20.33 -5.18
CA ILE A 86 11.08 19.82 -4.43
C ILE A 86 12.13 19.27 -5.40
N TYR A 87 11.73 18.45 -6.36
CA TYR A 87 12.63 17.83 -7.33
C TYR A 87 13.26 18.81 -8.30
N ASN A 88 12.58 19.90 -8.63
CA ASN A 88 13.13 20.99 -9.44
C ASN A 88 13.78 22.09 -8.59
N SER A 89 13.96 21.89 -7.28
CA SER A 89 14.71 22.84 -6.46
C SER A 89 16.21 22.71 -6.72
N ALA A 90 16.92 23.84 -6.71
CA ALA A 90 18.38 23.87 -6.86
C ALA A 90 19.09 23.00 -5.81
N LEU A 91 18.53 22.92 -4.59
CA LEU A 91 19.04 22.06 -3.52
C LEU A 91 18.96 20.58 -3.91
N TYR A 92 17.82 20.12 -4.40
CA TYR A 92 17.65 18.73 -4.81
C TYR A 92 18.56 18.37 -5.98
N GLU A 93 18.71 19.27 -6.94
CA GLU A 93 19.65 19.06 -8.06
C GLU A 93 21.09 18.90 -7.56
N ALA A 94 21.52 19.73 -6.63
CA ALA A 94 22.87 19.68 -6.11
C ALA A 94 23.10 18.44 -5.19
N MET A 95 22.10 18.01 -4.43
CA MET A 95 22.13 16.72 -3.73
C MET A 95 22.25 15.55 -4.72
N ARG A 96 21.43 15.53 -5.77
CA ARG A 96 21.50 14.50 -6.82
C ARG A 96 22.89 14.45 -7.46
N ARG A 97 23.49 15.60 -7.77
CA ARG A 97 24.86 15.67 -8.31
C ARG A 97 25.90 15.13 -7.34
N THR A 98 25.73 15.39 -6.04
CA THR A 98 26.59 14.84 -4.99
C THR A 98 26.52 13.32 -4.97
N ASP A 99 25.30 12.76 -4.96
CA ASP A 99 25.07 11.30 -4.95
C ASP A 99 25.64 10.63 -6.21
N GLU A 100 25.45 11.25 -7.38
CA GLU A 100 26.02 10.78 -8.65
C GLU A 100 27.55 10.77 -8.63
N TYR A 101 28.18 11.80 -8.07
CA TYR A 101 29.63 11.88 -7.94
C TYR A 101 30.15 10.80 -6.98
N ASN A 102 29.54 10.68 -5.81
CA ASN A 102 29.86 9.67 -4.81
C ASN A 102 29.78 8.25 -5.41
N LYS A 103 28.71 7.96 -6.17
CA LYS A 103 28.54 6.68 -6.86
C LYS A 103 29.60 6.41 -7.93
N LYS A 104 30.01 7.43 -8.70
CA LYS A 104 31.03 7.29 -9.76
C LYS A 104 32.44 7.11 -9.21
N HIS A 105 32.76 7.80 -8.12
CA HIS A 105 34.12 7.85 -7.57
C HIS A 105 34.32 6.94 -6.35
N GLY A 106 33.27 6.23 -5.89
CA GLY A 106 33.32 5.41 -4.68
C GLY A 106 33.58 6.24 -3.42
N THR A 107 33.11 7.50 -3.40
CA THR A 107 33.30 8.43 -2.29
C THR A 107 32.00 8.62 -1.49
N ASN A 108 32.08 9.25 -0.33
CA ASN A 108 30.93 9.50 0.54
C ASN A 108 30.93 10.95 1.05
N TYR A 109 31.08 11.90 0.13
CA TYR A 109 31.03 13.32 0.47
C TYR A 109 29.62 13.73 0.87
N SER A 110 29.52 14.53 1.92
CA SER A 110 28.27 15.22 2.22
C SER A 110 27.99 16.30 1.17
N TYR A 111 26.72 16.67 1.02
CA TYR A 111 26.29 17.77 0.12
C TYR A 111 27.15 19.05 0.31
N GLY A 112 27.39 19.45 1.56
CA GLY A 112 28.21 20.65 1.85
C GLY A 112 29.67 20.49 1.45
N GLN A 113 30.26 19.32 1.65
CA GLN A 113 31.64 19.04 1.23
C GLN A 113 31.77 19.02 -0.30
N PHE A 114 30.79 18.44 -0.99
CA PHE A 114 30.77 18.39 -2.44
C PHE A 114 30.68 19.79 -3.05
N VAL A 115 29.71 20.61 -2.62
CA VAL A 115 29.55 21.98 -3.13
C VAL A 115 30.71 22.89 -2.73
N GLY A 116 31.24 22.75 -1.51
CA GLY A 116 32.29 23.63 -0.99
C GLY A 116 33.68 23.35 -1.56
N TYR A 117 34.05 22.07 -1.72
CA TYR A 117 35.42 21.68 -2.05
C TYR A 117 35.56 21.02 -3.43
N ILE A 118 34.58 20.22 -3.85
CA ILE A 118 34.70 19.40 -5.05
C ILE A 118 34.17 20.15 -6.28
N GLU A 119 32.95 20.65 -6.23
CA GLU A 119 32.29 21.34 -7.34
C GLU A 119 33.11 22.49 -7.95
N PRO A 120 33.76 23.37 -7.16
CA PRO A 120 34.60 24.46 -7.72
C PRO A 120 35.84 23.93 -8.45
N THR A 121 36.34 22.76 -8.07
CA THR A 121 37.51 22.14 -8.72
C THR A 121 37.16 21.47 -10.04
N LEU A 122 35.91 20.98 -10.20
CA LEU A 122 35.41 20.40 -11.45
C LEU A 122 35.21 21.46 -12.56
N GLY A 123 34.80 22.68 -12.19
CA GLY A 123 34.59 23.79 -13.14
C GLY A 123 35.88 24.50 -13.58
N ARG A 124 36.97 24.37 -12.81
CA ARG A 124 38.30 24.84 -13.20
C ARG A 124 38.92 23.83 -14.17
N LYS A 125 38.51 23.86 -15.45
CA LYS A 125 39.40 23.35 -16.50
C LYS A 125 40.71 24.12 -16.40
N ARG A 126 41.77 23.45 -15.95
CA ARG A 126 43.14 23.95 -16.02
C ARG A 126 43.38 24.37 -17.48
N LYS A 127 43.48 25.69 -17.70
CA LYS A 127 44.17 26.24 -18.86
C LYS A 127 45.66 25.96 -18.71
#